data_AF-A0A7S1E466-F1
#
_entry.id   AF-A0A7S1E466-F1
#
_cell.length_a   1.000
_cell.length_b   1.000
_cell.length_c   1.000
_cell.angle_alpha   90.00
_cell.angle_beta   90.00
_cell.angle_gamma   90.00
#
_symmetry.space_group_name_H-M   'P 1'
#
loop_
_entity.id
_entity.type
_entity.pdbx_description
1 polymer ?
#
loop_
_entity_poly.entity_id
_entity_poly.type
_entity_poly.pdbx_seq_one_letter_code
_entity_poly.pdbx_strand_id
1 'polypeptide(L)'
;RLVYTEKGTIQCLLEDTSPHDVNRRWEVNRLSKDALAYAKCRFKIVCDVMEQKQLENADDMRCLIRQFDWTMGRLEATANELTVLQKRFDISLENDPEGAASDFLVHISFKGNNGGSLIATFELDPSYPFAPLQVSLTPEGMEVDLDSLQRSLLNNAKPGFGYLSRASDMLSAIIE
;
A
#
# COMPACT_ATOMS: atom_id res chain seq x y z
N ARG A 1 15.41 -14.14 0.61
CA ARG A 1 15.20 -15.59 0.80
C ARG A 1 15.14 -15.87 2.30
N LEU A 2 14.16 -16.62 2.80
CA LEU A 2 14.16 -17.05 4.21
C LEU A 2 15.13 -18.21 4.36
N VAL A 3 16.06 -18.12 5.31
CA VAL A 3 17.01 -19.20 5.64
C VAL A 3 16.85 -19.57 7.10
N TYR A 4 16.70 -20.87 7.31
CA TYR A 4 16.65 -21.47 8.64
C TYR A 4 18.08 -21.64 9.16
N THR A 5 18.37 -21.08 10.33
CA THR A 5 19.66 -21.28 10.97
C THR A 5 19.61 -22.48 11.92
N GLU A 6 20.76 -23.13 12.15
CA GLU A 6 20.88 -24.26 13.09
C GLU A 6 20.48 -23.92 14.54
N LYS A 7 20.27 -22.63 14.86
CA LYS A 7 19.84 -22.15 16.18
C LYS A 7 18.33 -22.02 16.35
N GLY A 8 17.53 -22.48 15.38
CA GLY A 8 16.06 -22.35 15.45
C GLY A 8 15.53 -20.96 15.16
N THR A 9 16.39 -20.06 14.68
CA THR A 9 15.99 -18.70 14.27
C THR A 9 15.93 -18.58 12.76
N ILE A 10 14.98 -17.78 12.28
CA ILE A 10 14.84 -17.43 10.87
C ILE A 10 15.70 -16.21 10.62
N GLN A 11 16.64 -16.34 9.70
CA GLN A 11 17.25 -15.17 9.08
C GLN A 11 16.52 -14.93 7.76
N CYS A 12 15.93 -13.75 7.62
CA CYS A 12 15.59 -13.26 6.31
C CYS A 12 16.91 -12.85 5.64
N LEU A 13 17.61 -13.82 5.06
CA LEU A 13 18.73 -13.50 4.20
C LEU A 13 18.16 -12.77 2.99
N LEU A 14 18.29 -11.44 3.00
CA LEU A 14 18.74 -10.77 1.81
C LEU A 14 19.93 -11.60 1.35
N GLU A 15 19.79 -12.44 0.32
CA GLU A 15 20.98 -12.89 -0.36
C GLU A 15 21.76 -11.60 -0.69
N ASP A 16 23.08 -11.65 -0.76
CA ASP A 16 23.84 -10.69 -1.55
C ASP A 16 23.45 -10.77 -3.05
N THR A 17 22.20 -11.08 -3.38
CA THR A 17 21.41 -10.26 -4.28
C THR A 17 21.62 -8.81 -3.85
N SER A 18 22.67 -8.21 -4.42
CA SER A 18 22.96 -6.78 -4.40
C SER A 18 21.67 -5.96 -4.25
N PRO A 19 21.68 -4.77 -3.63
CA PRO A 19 20.56 -3.84 -3.71
C PRO A 19 19.88 -3.75 -5.09
N HIS A 20 20.61 -4.10 -6.17
CA HIS A 20 20.14 -4.33 -7.53
C HIS A 20 19.13 -5.48 -7.78
N ASP A 21 19.03 -6.56 -7.00
CA ASP A 21 18.22 -7.74 -7.37
C ASP A 21 16.79 -7.72 -6.77
N VAL A 22 16.61 -7.27 -5.52
CA VAL A 22 15.28 -6.89 -4.99
C VAL A 22 14.76 -5.66 -5.74
N ASN A 23 15.66 -4.71 -6.03
CA ASN A 23 15.36 -3.65 -6.98
C ASN A 23 14.94 -4.24 -8.32
N ARG A 24 15.60 -5.27 -8.89
CA ARG A 24 15.27 -5.79 -10.23
C ARG A 24 13.82 -6.21 -10.38
N ARG A 25 13.24 -6.91 -9.39
CA ARG A 25 11.83 -7.30 -9.46
C ARG A 25 10.90 -6.09 -9.58
N TRP A 26 11.22 -4.98 -8.92
CA TRP A 26 10.43 -3.75 -8.93
C TRP A 26 10.85 -2.75 -10.03
N GLU A 27 12.11 -2.75 -10.43
CA GLU A 27 12.69 -2.01 -11.55
C GLU A 27 12.16 -2.57 -12.87
N VAL A 28 11.98 -3.90 -12.98
CA VAL A 28 11.28 -4.55 -14.11
C VAL A 28 9.83 -4.05 -14.21
N ASN A 29 9.17 -3.84 -13.07
CA ASN A 29 7.80 -3.33 -13.02
C ASN A 29 7.69 -1.82 -13.26
N ARG A 30 8.81 -1.10 -13.43
CA ARG A 30 8.86 0.35 -13.66
C ARG A 30 8.01 1.13 -12.64
N LEU A 31 8.17 0.82 -11.36
CA LEU A 31 7.51 1.58 -10.29
C LEU A 31 7.93 3.05 -10.33
N SER A 32 7.03 3.94 -9.93
CA SER A 32 7.38 5.33 -9.66
C SER A 32 8.35 5.42 -8.47
N LYS A 33 8.99 6.59 -8.31
CA LYS A 33 9.92 6.84 -7.20
C LYS A 33 9.25 6.64 -5.84
N ASP A 34 8.03 7.15 -5.68
CA ASP A 34 7.33 7.11 -4.40
C ASP A 34 6.73 5.73 -4.11
N ALA A 35 6.19 5.05 -5.12
CA ALA A 35 5.74 3.66 -4.98
C ALA A 35 6.91 2.71 -4.67
N LEU A 36 8.10 2.98 -5.22
CA LEU A 36 9.32 2.24 -4.88
C LEU A 36 9.75 2.50 -3.42
N ALA A 37 9.67 3.76 -2.96
CA ALA A 37 9.97 4.10 -1.56
C ALA A 37 9.01 3.41 -0.59
N TYR A 38 7.70 3.44 -0.90
CA TYR A 38 6.67 2.69 -0.20
C TYR A 38 7.01 1.19 -0.13
N ALA A 39 7.28 0.58 -1.29
CA ALA A 39 7.59 -0.84 -1.37
C ALA A 39 8.81 -1.22 -0.52
N LYS A 40 9.89 -0.43 -0.58
CA LYS A 40 11.11 -0.64 0.22
C LYS A 40 10.84 -0.58 1.72
N CYS A 41 10.10 0.43 2.17
CA CYS A 41 9.78 0.60 3.59
C CYS A 41 8.93 -0.56 4.11
N ARG A 42 7.85 -0.91 3.41
CA ARG A 42 6.98 -2.04 3.76
C ARG A 42 7.71 -3.37 3.75
N PHE A 43 8.56 -3.60 2.76
CA PHE A 43 9.37 -4.81 2.70
C PHE A 43 10.28 -4.95 3.91
N LYS A 44 10.92 -3.86 4.33
CA LYS A 44 11.73 -3.86 5.55
C LYS A 44 10.90 -4.28 6.77
N ILE A 45 9.71 -3.72 6.95
CA ILE A 45 8.80 -4.08 8.06
C ILE A 45 8.45 -5.57 8.00
N VAL A 46 8.14 -6.10 6.81
CA VAL A 46 7.83 -7.53 6.64
C VAL A 46 9.03 -8.39 7.04
N CYS A 47 10.25 -8.04 6.61
CA CYS A 47 11.47 -8.75 7.01
C CYS A 47 11.67 -8.71 8.53
N ASP A 48 11.56 -7.53 9.14
CA ASP A 48 11.74 -7.32 10.58
C ASP A 48 10.73 -8.21 11.38
N VAL A 49 9.48 -8.33 10.93
CA VAL A 49 8.47 -9.21 11.54
C VAL A 49 8.80 -10.70 11.34
N MET A 50 9.31 -11.08 10.18
CA MET A 50 9.62 -12.48 9.85
C MET A 50 10.83 -12.99 10.65
N GLU A 51 11.83 -12.14 10.88
CA GLU A 51 13.04 -12.45 11.66
C GLU A 51 12.73 -12.66 13.16
N GLN A 52 11.68 -12.03 13.67
CA GLN A 52 11.27 -12.18 15.07
C GLN A 52 10.53 -13.49 15.35
N LYS A 53 10.13 -14.25 14.32
CA LYS A 53 9.42 -15.51 14.52
C LYS A 53 10.37 -16.63 14.90
N GLN A 54 9.97 -17.40 15.92
CA GLN A 54 10.60 -18.67 16.26
C GLN A 54 9.84 -19.80 15.56
N LEU A 55 10.57 -20.79 15.07
CA LEU A 55 9.99 -21.98 14.46
C LEU A 55 10.21 -23.15 15.39
N GLU A 56 9.14 -23.85 15.75
CA GLU A 56 9.21 -25.02 16.63
C GLU A 56 9.30 -26.30 15.79
N ASN A 57 8.72 -26.29 14.58
CA ASN A 57 8.67 -27.44 13.70
C ASN A 57 8.74 -27.06 12.20
N ALA A 58 8.84 -28.07 11.34
CA ALA A 58 8.92 -27.88 9.89
C ALA A 58 7.62 -27.37 9.25
N ASP A 59 6.46 -27.58 9.90
CA ASP A 59 5.18 -27.06 9.41
C ASP A 59 5.09 -25.54 9.60
N ASP A 60 5.65 -25.02 10.68
CA ASP A 60 5.77 -23.57 10.92
C ASP A 60 6.55 -22.90 9.78
N MET A 61 7.62 -23.54 9.29
CA MET A 61 8.42 -23.02 8.18
C MET A 61 7.60 -22.92 6.89
N ARG A 62 6.80 -23.95 6.58
CA ARG A 62 5.90 -23.94 5.41
C ARG A 62 4.84 -22.86 5.52
N CYS A 63 4.22 -22.73 6.69
CA CYS A 63 3.25 -21.68 6.97
C CYS A 63 3.87 -20.29 6.82
N LEU A 64 5.10 -20.11 7.29
CA LEU A 64 5.79 -18.83 7.21
C LEU A 64 6.15 -18.43 5.78
N ILE A 65 6.73 -19.34 5.00
CA ILE A 65 7.07 -19.08 3.59
C ILE A 65 5.81 -18.67 2.83
N ARG A 66 4.71 -19.41 3.02
CA ARG A 66 3.42 -19.07 2.39
C ARG A 66 2.92 -17.69 2.82
N GLN A 67 3.02 -17.36 4.11
CA GLN A 67 2.62 -16.04 4.61
C GLN A 67 3.49 -14.92 4.01
N PHE A 68 4.79 -15.16 3.88
CA PHE A 68 5.72 -14.23 3.26
C PHE A 68 5.36 -14.01 1.78
N ASP A 69 5.18 -15.08 1.01
CA ASP A 69 4.82 -15.01 -0.42
C ASP A 69 3.51 -14.24 -0.65
N TRP A 70 2.49 -14.51 0.17
CA TRP A 70 1.22 -13.77 0.10
C TRP A 70 1.38 -12.29 0.45
N THR A 71 2.22 -11.98 1.44
CA THR A 71 2.47 -10.59 1.84
C THR A 71 3.26 -9.83 0.77
N MET A 72 4.25 -10.48 0.16
CA MET A 72 5.00 -9.93 -0.97
C MET A 72 4.12 -9.70 -2.19
N GLY A 73 3.25 -10.67 -2.54
CA GLY A 73 2.30 -10.51 -3.64
C GLY A 73 1.35 -9.32 -3.43
N ARG A 74 0.85 -9.12 -2.21
CA ARG A 74 0.05 -7.95 -1.85
C ARG A 74 0.81 -6.65 -1.99
N LEU A 75 2.03 -6.61 -1.49
CA LEU A 75 2.89 -5.42 -1.54
C LEU A 75 3.15 -5.00 -2.99
N GLU A 76 3.48 -5.97 -3.85
CA GLU A 76 3.72 -5.74 -5.28
C GLU A 76 2.49 -5.23 -6.00
N ALA A 77 1.34 -5.85 -5.77
CA ALA A 77 0.08 -5.40 -6.35
C ALA A 77 -0.25 -3.96 -5.94
N THR A 78 -0.03 -3.62 -4.67
CA THR A 78 -0.27 -2.26 -4.13
C THR A 78 0.70 -1.24 -4.72
N ALA A 79 1.99 -1.57 -4.82
CA ALA A 79 2.97 -0.66 -5.40
C ALA A 79 2.72 -0.39 -6.89
N ASN A 80 2.27 -1.42 -7.63
CA ASN A 80 1.84 -1.27 -9.02
C ASN A 80 0.59 -0.40 -9.12
N GLU A 81 -0.38 -0.61 -8.24
CA GLU A 81 -1.60 0.20 -8.16
C GLU A 81 -1.26 1.69 -7.95
N LEU A 82 -0.41 2.00 -6.97
CA LEU A 82 0.07 3.36 -6.71
C LEU A 82 0.77 3.98 -7.92
N THR A 83 1.60 3.20 -8.61
CA THR A 83 2.30 3.66 -9.84
C THR A 83 1.31 3.99 -10.96
N VAL A 84 0.24 3.20 -11.11
CA VAL A 84 -0.81 3.48 -12.10
C VAL A 84 -1.57 4.74 -11.71
N LEU A 85 -1.93 4.89 -10.44
CA LEU A 85 -2.68 6.04 -9.96
C LEU A 85 -1.88 7.35 -10.06
N GLN A 86 -0.58 7.33 -9.76
CA GLN A 86 0.30 8.49 -9.93
C GLN A 86 0.45 8.95 -11.39
N LYS A 87 0.11 8.11 -12.37
CA LYS A 87 0.06 8.52 -13.79
C LYS A 87 -1.26 9.19 -14.17
N ARG A 88 -2.30 8.98 -13.36
CA ARG A 88 -3.68 9.41 -13.67
C ARG A 88 -4.10 10.62 -12.85
N PHE A 89 -3.63 10.70 -11.61
CA PHE A 89 -4.02 11.73 -10.65
C PHE A 89 -2.78 12.38 -10.05
N ASP A 90 -2.98 13.56 -9.48
CA ASP A 90 -1.95 14.24 -8.68
C ASP A 90 -1.89 13.58 -7.30
N ILE A 91 -0.87 12.75 -7.09
CA ILE A 91 -0.74 11.89 -5.91
C ILE A 91 0.59 12.10 -5.22
N SER A 92 0.53 12.34 -3.91
CA SER A 92 1.68 12.27 -3.01
C SER A 92 1.51 11.13 -2.02
N LEU A 93 2.64 10.58 -1.59
CA LEU A 93 2.71 9.54 -0.57
C LEU A 93 3.55 10.06 0.58
N GLU A 94 3.01 9.92 1.78
CA GLU A 94 3.69 10.30 3.02
C GLU A 94 3.70 9.10 3.96
N ASN A 95 4.78 8.95 4.71
CA ASN A 95 4.82 7.98 5.80
C ASN A 95 4.18 8.67 7.00
N ASP A 96 3.15 8.09 7.60
CA ASP A 96 2.40 8.74 8.68
C ASP A 96 3.33 8.94 9.89
N PRO A 97 3.68 10.19 10.26
CA PRO A 97 4.58 10.46 11.38
C PRO A 97 3.88 10.29 12.74
N GLU A 98 2.55 10.32 12.79
CA GLU A 98 1.74 10.25 14.03
C GLU A 98 1.01 8.89 14.19
N GLY A 99 0.83 8.15 13.10
CA GLY A 99 0.27 6.80 13.06
C GLY A 99 1.22 5.70 13.54
N ALA A 100 0.83 4.43 13.38
CA ALA A 100 1.78 3.35 13.59
C ALA A 100 2.91 3.50 12.55
N ALA A 101 4.16 3.22 12.93
CA ALA A 101 5.35 3.40 12.08
C ALA A 101 5.32 2.65 10.72
N SER A 102 4.25 1.89 10.46
CA SER A 102 3.97 1.20 9.22
C SER A 102 3.01 1.92 8.27
N ASP A 103 2.25 2.90 8.72
CA ASP A 103 1.09 3.38 7.96
C ASP A 103 1.49 4.46 6.98
N PHE A 104 0.91 4.38 5.77
CA PHE A 104 1.18 5.31 4.69
C PHE A 104 -0.05 6.10 4.35
N LEU A 105 0.09 7.42 4.24
CA LEU A 105 -0.95 8.29 3.75
C LEU A 105 -0.77 8.49 2.25
N VAL A 106 -1.84 8.27 1.50
CA VAL A 106 -1.91 8.56 0.08
C VAL A 106 -2.85 9.73 -0.10
N HIS A 107 -2.30 10.86 -0.52
CA HIS A 107 -3.07 12.05 -0.83
C HIS A 107 -3.32 12.09 -2.33
N ILE A 108 -4.58 12.28 -2.72
CA ILE A 108 -5.01 12.37 -4.11
C ILE A 108 -5.79 13.67 -4.28
N SER A 109 -5.32 14.55 -5.15
CA SER A 109 -6.01 15.79 -5.50
C SER A 109 -6.86 15.61 -6.74
N PHE A 110 -8.15 15.90 -6.61
CA PHE A 110 -9.13 15.90 -7.69
C PHE A 110 -9.54 17.34 -7.97
N LYS A 111 -9.37 17.80 -9.22
CA LYS A 111 -9.75 19.15 -9.63
C LYS A 111 -11.14 19.14 -10.24
N GLY A 112 -12.06 19.93 -9.68
CA GLY A 112 -13.40 20.11 -10.21
C GLY A 112 -13.45 21.15 -11.31
N ASN A 113 -14.45 21.03 -12.19
CA ASN A 113 -14.66 21.94 -13.31
C ASN A 113 -14.99 23.39 -12.88
N ASN A 114 -15.48 23.56 -11.64
CA ASN A 114 -15.88 24.86 -11.09
C ASN A 114 -14.71 25.63 -10.45
N GLY A 115 -13.48 25.15 -10.57
CA GLY A 115 -12.28 25.78 -10.01
C GLY A 115 -11.97 25.41 -8.55
N GLY A 116 -12.82 24.61 -7.91
CA GLY A 116 -12.52 23.98 -6.61
C GLY A 116 -11.81 22.63 -6.77
N SER A 117 -11.27 22.11 -5.67
CA SER A 117 -10.61 20.81 -5.58
C SER A 117 -11.15 19.99 -4.41
N LEU A 118 -11.01 18.66 -4.50
CA LEU A 118 -11.17 17.76 -3.36
C LEU A 118 -9.85 17.03 -3.15
N ILE A 119 -9.35 17.06 -1.92
CA ILE A 119 -8.22 16.23 -1.52
C ILE A 119 -8.78 15.02 -0.78
N ALA A 120 -8.46 13.83 -1.26
CA ALA A 120 -8.74 12.59 -0.55
C ALA A 120 -7.44 12.05 0.05
N THR A 121 -7.47 11.78 1.35
CA THR A 121 -6.37 11.12 2.08
C THR A 121 -6.80 9.71 2.42
N PHE A 122 -6.07 8.71 1.93
CA PHE A 122 -6.29 7.31 2.21
C PHE A 122 -5.17 6.77 3.12
N GLU A 123 -5.56 6.07 4.18
CA GLU A 123 -4.62 5.36 5.03
C GLU A 123 -4.39 3.94 4.50
N LEU A 124 -3.15 3.63 4.16
CA LEU A 124 -2.71 2.30 3.78
C LEU A 124 -2.05 1.63 4.99
N ASP A 125 -2.80 0.77 5.66
CA ASP A 125 -2.30 -0.11 6.71
C ASP A 125 -1.78 -1.45 6.12
N PRO A 126 -1.09 -2.31 6.90
CA PRO A 126 -0.60 -3.61 6.43
C PRO A 126 -1.68 -4.62 6.00
N SER A 127 -2.95 -4.35 6.29
CA SER A 127 -4.09 -5.20 5.97
C SER A 127 -4.71 -4.88 4.60
N TYR A 128 -4.37 -3.74 4.00
CA TYR A 128 -4.63 -3.46 2.59
C TYR A 128 -4.11 -4.59 1.68
N PRO A 129 -4.85 -5.01 0.62
CA PRO A 129 -6.10 -4.45 0.12
C PRO A 129 -7.38 -5.06 0.71
N PHE A 130 -7.27 -5.89 1.75
CA PHE A 130 -8.38 -6.74 2.20
C PHE A 130 -9.19 -6.19 3.37
N ALA A 131 -8.82 -5.01 3.88
CA ALA A 131 -9.59 -4.27 4.86
C ALA A 131 -10.22 -2.99 4.25
N PRO A 132 -11.27 -2.45 4.89
CA PRO A 132 -11.79 -1.12 4.56
C PRO A 132 -10.70 -0.05 4.65
N LEU A 133 -10.65 0.85 3.67
CA LEU A 133 -9.75 1.99 3.71
C LEU A 133 -10.34 3.07 4.61
N GLN A 134 -9.52 3.63 5.50
CA GLN A 134 -9.87 4.90 6.11
C GLN A 134 -9.66 6.00 5.07
N VAL A 135 -10.68 6.84 4.89
CA VAL A 135 -10.67 7.93 3.92
C VAL A 135 -11.14 9.21 4.57
N SER A 136 -10.35 10.26 4.40
CA SER A 136 -10.66 11.62 4.82
C SER A 136 -10.76 12.51 3.57
N LEU A 137 -11.82 13.30 3.47
CA LEU A 137 -12.12 14.14 2.31
C LEU A 137 -12.11 15.62 2.72
N THR A 138 -11.29 16.42 2.04
CA THR A 138 -11.13 17.85 2.31
C THR A 138 -11.45 18.65 1.06
N PRO A 139 -12.60 19.34 0.99
CA PRO A 139 -12.95 20.20 -0.12
C PRO A 139 -12.23 21.55 -0.01
N GLU A 140 -11.81 22.08 -1.15
CA GLU A 140 -11.14 23.37 -1.28
C GLU A 140 -11.85 24.18 -2.36
N GLY A 141 -12.51 25.29 -1.96
CA GLY A 141 -13.19 26.16 -2.93
C GLY A 141 -14.39 25.52 -3.64
N MET A 142 -14.93 24.42 -3.11
CA MET A 142 -16.18 23.79 -3.59
C MET A 142 -17.08 23.40 -2.42
N GLU A 143 -18.38 23.41 -2.65
CA GLU A 143 -19.39 22.92 -1.71
C GLU A 143 -19.78 21.49 -2.13
N VAL A 144 -19.47 20.52 -1.26
CA VAL A 144 -19.73 19.09 -1.50
C VAL A 144 -20.35 18.50 -0.26
N ASP A 145 -21.40 17.69 -0.45
CA ASP A 145 -21.95 16.85 0.62
C ASP A 145 -20.99 15.67 0.89
N LEU A 146 -20.05 15.91 1.81
CA LEU A 146 -19.03 14.94 2.20
C LEU A 146 -19.63 13.68 2.83
N ASP A 147 -20.72 13.81 3.57
CA ASP A 147 -21.38 12.69 4.24
C ASP A 147 -21.95 11.70 3.20
N SER A 148 -22.65 12.23 2.19
CA SER A 148 -23.19 11.41 1.11
C SER A 148 -22.07 10.79 0.28
N LEU A 149 -20.98 11.52 0.03
CA LEU A 149 -19.83 11.04 -0.72
C LEU A 149 -19.10 9.91 0.02
N GLN A 150 -18.85 10.08 1.32
CA GLN A 150 -18.22 9.06 2.15
C GLN A 150 -19.08 7.80 2.26
N ARG A 151 -20.40 7.94 2.43
CA ARG A 151 -21.34 6.80 2.39
C ARG A 151 -21.31 6.10 1.04
N SER A 152 -21.27 6.85 -0.07
CA SER A 152 -21.19 6.28 -1.42
C SER A 152 -19.91 5.47 -1.60
N LEU A 153 -18.77 5.98 -1.15
CA LEU A 153 -17.49 5.26 -1.17
C LEU A 153 -17.55 3.95 -0.39
N LEU A 154 -18.03 3.97 0.87
CA LEU A 154 -18.13 2.77 1.70
C LEU A 154 -19.08 1.71 1.11
N ASN A 155 -20.14 2.16 0.43
CA ASN A 155 -21.13 1.27 -0.15
C ASN A 155 -20.66 0.61 -1.45
N ASN A 156 -19.88 1.32 -2.27
CA ASN A 156 -19.57 0.87 -3.64
C ASN A 156 -18.12 0.42 -3.82
N ALA A 157 -17.17 1.03 -3.13
CA ALA A 157 -15.77 0.63 -3.19
C ALA A 157 -15.52 -0.42 -2.09
N LYS A 158 -15.50 -1.70 -2.50
CA LYS A 158 -15.29 -2.83 -1.58
C LYS A 158 -13.82 -3.25 -1.51
N PRO A 159 -13.33 -3.71 -0.34
CA PRO A 159 -11.99 -4.27 -0.20
C PRO A 159 -11.67 -5.34 -1.24
N GLY A 160 -10.40 -5.41 -1.65
CA GLY A 160 -9.86 -6.27 -2.69
C GLY A 160 -8.84 -5.53 -3.57
N PHE A 161 -8.08 -6.26 -4.39
CA PHE A 161 -7.13 -5.64 -5.30
C PHE A 161 -7.76 -4.54 -6.16
N GLY A 162 -7.08 -3.41 -6.33
CA GLY A 162 -7.64 -2.26 -7.05
C GLY A 162 -8.64 -1.43 -6.24
N TYR A 163 -8.70 -1.59 -4.90
CA TYR A 163 -9.66 -0.87 -4.07
C TYR A 163 -9.39 0.63 -4.07
N LEU A 164 -8.13 1.05 -3.85
CA LEU A 164 -7.75 2.46 -3.94
C LEU A 164 -8.07 3.05 -5.31
N SER A 165 -7.82 2.29 -6.39
CA SER A 165 -8.13 2.75 -7.75
C SER A 165 -9.62 2.96 -7.97
N ARG A 166 -10.45 1.99 -7.54
CA ARG A 166 -11.91 2.10 -7.65
C ARG A 166 -12.45 3.27 -6.83
N ALA A 167 -11.93 3.49 -5.63
CA ALA A 167 -12.30 4.63 -4.80
C ALA A 167 -11.94 5.96 -5.49
N SER A 168 -10.73 6.06 -6.04
CA SER A 168 -10.28 7.24 -6.79
C SER A 168 -11.10 7.50 -8.06
N ASP A 169 -11.41 6.45 -8.82
CA ASP A 169 -12.24 6.56 -10.03
C ASP A 169 -13.65 7.07 -9.71
N MET A 170 -14.23 6.56 -8.62
CA MET A 170 -15.52 7.02 -8.12
C MET A 170 -15.48 8.50 -7.71
N LEU A 171 -14.44 8.92 -6.97
CA LEU A 171 -14.28 10.32 -6.58
C LEU A 171 -14.13 11.23 -7.79
N SER A 172 -13.26 10.87 -8.73
CA SER A 172 -13.06 11.63 -9.97
C SER A 172 -14.36 11.83 -10.73
N ALA A 173 -15.17 10.77 -10.89
CA ALA A 173 -16.44 10.81 -11.61
C ALA A 173 -17.53 11.66 -10.94
N ILE A 174 -17.42 11.92 -9.63
CA ILE A 174 -18.38 12.76 -8.88
C ILE A 174 -17.96 14.24 -8.91
N ILE A 175 -16.67 14.50 -9.07
CA ILE A 175 -16.07 15.85 -9.01
C ILE A 175 -16.00 16.50 -10.40
N GLU A 176 -15.87 15.71 -11.46
CA GLU A 176 -16.07 16.12 -12.85
C GLU A 176 -17.50 16.63 -13.10
#